data_AF-A0A1B0G5I5-F1
#
_entry.id   AF-A0A1B0G5I5-F1
#
_cell.length_a   1.000
_cell.length_b   1.000
_cell.length_c   1.000
_cell.angle_alpha   90.00
_cell.angle_beta   90.00
_cell.angle_gamma   90.00
#
_symmetry.space_group_name_H-M   'P 1'
#
loop_
_entity.id
_entity.type
_entity.pdbx_description
1 polymer ?
#
loop_
_entity_poly.entity_id
_entity_poly.type
_entity_poly.pdbx_seq_one_letter_code
_entity_poly.pdbx_strand_id
1 'polypeptide(L)'
;MLNLCYVYYISKLTEFVDTVFFVLRKKTSQITWLHVYHHSLTPLETWVLVKFIAGGNATFPNILNNFVHVCMYFYYMMSALGPEYAKYLWWKKYMTELQIVSKHKIISYMFVLNRSLISIITN
;
A
#
# COMPACT_ATOMS: atom_id res chain seq x y z
N MET A 1 -1.79 12.62 -21.58
CA MET A 1 -1.43 11.24 -21.19
C MET A 1 -1.55 11.12 -19.67
N LEU A 2 -2.33 10.16 -19.16
CA LEU A 2 -2.41 9.88 -17.72
C LEU A 2 -1.03 9.42 -17.22
N ASN A 3 -0.41 10.19 -16.32
CA ASN A 3 0.83 9.79 -15.67
C ASN A 3 0.52 8.66 -14.68
N LEU A 4 1.21 7.52 -14.79
CA LEU A 4 1.03 6.35 -13.89
C LEU A 4 1.16 6.73 -12.40
N CYS A 5 1.97 7.74 -12.08
CA CYS A 5 2.11 8.25 -10.72
C CYS A 5 0.81 8.91 -10.22
N TYR A 6 0.07 9.59 -11.10
CA TYR A 6 -1.23 10.19 -10.76
C TYR A 6 -2.30 9.12 -10.55
N VAL A 7 -2.31 8.05 -11.37
CA VAL A 7 -3.20 6.89 -11.17
C VAL A 7 -2.92 6.23 -9.82
N TYR A 8 -1.66 6.09 -9.45
CA TYR A 8 -1.25 5.57 -8.13
C TYR A 8 -1.74 6.46 -6.98
N TYR A 9 -1.63 7.78 -7.10
CA TYR A 9 -2.16 8.72 -6.11
C TYR A 9 -3.69 8.58 -5.94
N ILE A 10 -4.43 8.54 -7.04
CA ILE A 10 -5.89 8.31 -6.98
C ILE A 10 -6.20 6.97 -6.31
N SER A 11 -5.43 5.90 -6.60
CA SER A 11 -5.59 4.62 -5.92
C SER A 11 -5.47 4.76 -4.40
N LYS A 12 -4.55 5.56 -3.87
CA LYS A 12 -4.42 5.79 -2.42
C LYS A 12 -5.63 6.51 -1.82
N LEU A 13 -6.25 7.43 -2.55
CA LEU A 13 -7.51 8.03 -2.10
C LEU A 13 -8.66 7.01 -2.04
N THR A 14 -8.70 6.05 -2.97
CA THR A 14 -9.73 5.00 -2.93
C THR A 14 -9.61 4.07 -1.73
N GLU A 15 -8.42 3.93 -1.13
CA GLU A 15 -8.22 3.09 0.07
C GLU A 15 -8.95 3.63 1.31
N PHE A 16 -9.37 4.90 1.33
CA PHE A 16 -10.22 5.42 2.41
C PHE A 16 -11.57 4.69 2.49
N VAL A 17 -12.03 4.12 1.38
CA VAL A 17 -13.27 3.34 1.31
C VAL A 17 -13.20 2.11 2.22
N ASP A 18 -12.02 1.54 2.47
CA ASP A 18 -11.84 0.43 3.42
C ASP A 18 -12.27 0.83 4.83
N THR A 19 -11.89 2.05 5.24
CA THR A 19 -12.26 2.62 6.54
C THR A 19 -13.77 2.86 6.61
N VAL A 20 -14.37 3.37 5.53
CA VAL A 20 -15.83 3.55 5.42
C VAL A 20 -16.54 2.20 5.60
N PHE A 21 -16.08 1.14 4.93
CA PHE A 21 -16.65 -0.20 5.10
C PHE A 21 -16.49 -0.75 6.51
N PHE A 22 -15.35 -0.52 7.19
CA PHE A 22 -15.17 -0.96 8.57
C PHE A 22 -16.13 -0.27 9.54
N VAL A 23 -16.36 1.03 9.36
CA VAL A 23 -17.34 1.80 10.14
C VAL A 23 -18.76 1.31 9.87
N LEU A 24 -19.15 1.18 8.60
CA LEU A 24 -20.49 0.71 8.21
C LEU A 24 -20.78 -0.71 8.70
N ARG A 25 -19.79 -1.60 8.67
CA ARG A 25 -19.90 -2.98 9.20
C ARG A 25 -19.79 -3.06 10.72
N LYS A 26 -19.63 -1.93 11.41
CA LYS A 26 -19.38 -1.84 12.86
C LYS A 26 -18.20 -2.73 13.33
N LYS A 27 -17.17 -2.87 12.49
CA LYS A 27 -15.96 -3.66 12.77
C LYS A 27 -14.82 -2.77 13.27
N THR A 28 -15.04 -2.11 14.41
CA THR A 28 -14.05 -1.18 15.00
C THR A 28 -12.72 -1.84 15.37
N SER A 29 -12.70 -3.15 15.62
CA SER A 29 -11.46 -3.92 15.85
C SER A 29 -10.51 -3.94 14.65
N GLN A 30 -10.99 -3.64 13.44
CA GLN A 30 -10.16 -3.50 12.23
C GLN A 30 -9.56 -2.08 12.10
N ILE A 31 -10.15 -1.09 12.76
CA ILE A 31 -9.69 0.31 12.77
C ILE A 31 -8.63 0.46 13.87
N THR A 32 -7.47 -0.14 13.64
CA THR A 32 -6.34 -0.07 14.56
C THR A 32 -5.58 1.25 14.43
N TRP A 33 -4.75 1.59 15.42
CA TRP A 33 -3.84 2.74 15.32
C TRP A 33 -2.97 2.68 14.06
N LEU A 34 -2.44 1.49 13.74
CA LEU A 34 -1.62 1.28 12.54
C LEU A 34 -2.41 1.55 11.25
N HIS A 35 -3.67 1.12 11.19
CA HIS A 35 -4.57 1.36 10.05
C HIS A 35 -4.77 2.86 9.82
N VAL A 36 -5.17 3.59 10.87
CA VAL A 36 -5.44 5.02 10.77
C VAL A 36 -4.17 5.80 10.43
N TYR A 37 -3.05 5.48 11.09
CA TYR A 37 -1.76 6.09 10.79
C TYR A 37 -1.35 5.88 9.33
N HIS A 38 -1.43 4.64 8.83
CA HIS A 38 -1.07 4.29 7.47
C HIS A 38 -1.96 4.99 6.44
N HIS A 39 -3.28 4.85 6.53
CA HIS A 39 -4.20 5.43 5.55
C HIS A 39 -4.26 6.96 5.59
N SER A 40 -3.84 7.60 6.68
CA SER A 40 -3.72 9.06 6.73
C SER A 40 -2.45 9.57 6.04
N LEU A 41 -1.33 8.85 6.20
CA LEU A 41 -0.03 9.29 5.68
C LEU A 41 0.22 8.87 4.23
N THR A 42 -0.22 7.70 3.80
CA THR A 42 0.09 7.22 2.44
C THR A 42 -0.44 8.13 1.32
N PRO A 43 -1.62 8.76 1.40
CA PRO A 43 -2.07 9.70 0.37
C PRO A 43 -1.29 11.00 0.38
N LEU A 44 -0.85 11.46 1.57
CA LEU A 44 0.00 12.65 1.71
C LEU A 44 1.39 12.42 1.12
N GLU A 45 2.02 11.29 1.47
CA GLU A 45 3.32 10.88 0.93
C GLU A 45 3.27 10.76 -0.60
N THR A 46 2.23 10.11 -1.13
CA THR A 46 2.08 9.94 -2.59
C THR A 46 1.79 11.24 -3.31
N TRP A 47 1.05 12.18 -2.70
CA TRP A 47 0.87 13.52 -3.27
C TRP A 47 2.20 14.27 -3.41
N VAL A 48 3.05 14.24 -2.37
CA VAL A 48 4.40 14.83 -2.42
C VAL A 48 5.24 14.16 -3.51
N LEU A 49 5.25 12.83 -3.58
CA LEU A 49 6.00 12.10 -4.60
C LEU A 49 5.56 12.44 -6.02
N VAL A 50 4.25 12.46 -6.30
CA VAL A 50 3.73 12.83 -7.62
C VAL A 50 4.06 14.28 -7.98
N LYS A 51 4.07 15.19 -7.00
CA LYS A 51 4.31 16.62 -7.22
C LYS A 51 5.78 16.94 -7.50
N PHE A 52 6.72 16.28 -6.81
CA PHE A 52 8.13 16.64 -6.80
C PHE A 52 9.06 15.60 -7.43
N ILE A 53 8.67 14.32 -7.44
CA ILE A 53 9.52 13.18 -7.85
C ILE A 53 8.68 12.27 -8.77
N ALA A 54 8.21 12.83 -9.88
CA ALA A 54 7.40 12.10 -10.85
C ALA A 54 8.28 11.25 -11.78
N GLY A 55 8.58 10.01 -11.36
CA GLY A 55 9.16 8.99 -12.25
C GLY A 55 10.50 8.40 -11.80
N GLY A 56 11.11 7.60 -12.69
CA GLY A 56 12.40 6.95 -12.46
C GLY A 56 12.37 5.78 -11.47
N ASN A 57 13.55 5.44 -10.92
CA ASN A 57 13.75 4.35 -9.96
C ASN A 57 12.86 4.47 -8.70
N ALA A 58 12.43 5.69 -8.35
CA ALA A 58 11.53 5.94 -7.23
C ALA A 58 10.13 5.31 -7.40
N THR A 59 9.76 4.86 -8.60
CA THR A 59 8.46 4.22 -8.89
C THR A 59 8.42 2.72 -8.61
N PHE A 60 9.58 2.05 -8.50
CA PHE A 60 9.65 0.61 -8.25
C PHE A 60 8.96 0.16 -6.94
N PRO A 61 9.11 0.87 -5.80
CA PRO A 61 8.35 0.59 -4.59
C PRO A 61 6.83 0.60 -4.79
N ASN A 62 6.33 1.50 -5.63
CA ASN A 62 4.90 1.66 -5.88
C ASN A 62 4.34 0.44 -6.62
N ILE A 63 5.11 -0.08 -7.59
CA ILE A 63 4.75 -1.30 -8.32
C ILE A 63 4.68 -2.50 -7.37
N LEU A 64 5.70 -2.66 -6.51
CA LEU A 64 5.72 -3.77 -5.55
C LEU A 64 4.57 -3.67 -4.53
N ASN A 65 4.27 -2.46 -4.04
CA ASN A 65 3.15 -2.21 -3.15
C ASN A 65 1.80 -2.57 -3.81
N ASN A 66 1.58 -2.12 -5.06
CA ASN A 66 0.36 -2.41 -5.80
C ASN A 66 0.18 -3.92 -6.03
N PHE A 67 1.25 -4.65 -6.32
CA PHE A 67 1.16 -6.11 -6.47
C PHE A 67 0.65 -6.79 -5.19
N VAL A 68 1.21 -6.44 -4.03
CA VAL A 68 0.73 -6.95 -2.75
C VAL A 68 -0.71 -6.52 -2.48
N HIS A 69 -1.07 -5.29 -2.87
CA HIS A 69 -2.41 -4.74 -2.70
C HIS A 69 -3.46 -5.48 -3.53
N VAL A 70 -3.11 -5.92 -4.75
CA VAL A 70 -3.97 -6.80 -5.57
C VAL A 70 -4.23 -8.12 -4.84
N CYS A 71 -3.19 -8.78 -4.29
CA CYS A 71 -3.37 -10.00 -3.50
C CYS A 71 -4.22 -9.75 -2.25
N MET A 72 -4.01 -8.60 -1.60
CA MET A 72 -4.74 -8.16 -0.41
C MET A 72 -6.23 -7.97 -0.68
N TYR A 73 -6.59 -7.21 -1.70
CA TYR A 73 -7.99 -7.02 -2.05
C TYR A 73 -8.66 -8.28 -2.58
N PHE A 74 -7.90 -9.16 -3.25
CA PHE A 74 -8.43 -10.47 -3.61
C PHE A 74 -8.83 -11.28 -2.36
N TYR A 75 -8.00 -11.27 -1.30
CA TYR A 75 -8.34 -11.88 -0.02
C TYR A 75 -9.58 -11.22 0.61
N TYR A 76 -9.68 -9.88 0.59
CA TYR A 76 -10.86 -9.17 1.11
C TYR A 76 -12.14 -9.51 0.35
N MET A 77 -12.08 -9.57 -0.98
CA MET A 77 -13.18 -10.00 -1.83
C MET A 77 -13.66 -11.41 -1.44
N MET A 78 -12.73 -12.36 -1.36
CA MET A 78 -13.05 -13.74 -0.97
C MET A 78 -13.62 -13.83 0.45
N SER A 79 -13.14 -13.00 1.38
CA SER A 79 -13.68 -12.95 2.75
C SER A 79 -15.08 -12.32 2.82
N ALA A 80 -15.44 -11.49 1.84
CA ALA A 80 -16.74 -10.84 1.74
C ALA A 80 -17.83 -11.75 1.12
N LEU A 81 -17.44 -12.81 0.40
CA LEU A 81 -18.36 -13.82 -0.17
C LEU A 81 -19.04 -14.71 0.89
N GLY A 82 -18.68 -14.57 2.16
CA GLY A 82 -19.38 -15.20 3.28
C GLY A 82 -18.71 -16.45 3.85
N PRO A 83 -19.38 -17.12 4.82
CA PRO A 83 -18.79 -18.23 5.58
C PRO A 83 -18.37 -19.42 4.72
N GLU A 84 -19.08 -19.66 3.60
CA GLU A 84 -18.79 -20.75 2.67
C GLU A 84 -17.41 -20.63 2.02
N TYR A 85 -16.96 -19.40 1.76
CA TYR A 85 -15.66 -19.11 1.16
C TYR A 85 -14.58 -18.88 2.21
N ALA A 86 -14.96 -18.46 3.42
CA ALA A 86 -14.03 -18.21 4.53
C ALA A 86 -13.17 -19.45 4.89
N LYS A 87 -13.70 -20.67 4.71
CA LYS A 87 -12.97 -21.92 4.96
C LYS A 87 -11.74 -22.12 4.05
N TYR A 88 -11.72 -21.49 2.88
CA TYR A 88 -10.60 -21.56 1.95
C TYR A 88 -9.51 -20.51 2.22
N LEU A 89 -9.70 -19.64 3.22
CA LEU A 89 -8.80 -18.52 3.55
C LEU A 89 -7.72 -18.89 4.57
N TRP A 90 -7.24 -20.14 4.55
CA TRP A 90 -6.18 -20.65 5.43
C TRP A 90 -4.84 -19.91 5.26
N TRP A 91 -4.65 -19.26 4.12
CA TRP A 91 -3.41 -18.58 3.73
C TRP A 91 -3.29 -17.13 4.23
N LYS A 92 -4.16 -16.69 5.15
CA LYS A 92 -4.08 -15.37 5.78
C LYS A 92 -2.70 -15.04 6.36
N LYS A 93 -2.01 -16.03 6.94
CA LYS A 93 -0.67 -15.84 7.52
C LYS A 93 0.37 -15.49 6.45
N TYR A 94 0.37 -16.19 5.33
CA TYR A 94 1.30 -15.94 4.21
C TYR A 94 1.08 -14.58 3.57
N MET A 95 -0.15 -14.10 3.57
CA MET A 95 -0.48 -12.73 3.16
C MET A 95 0.18 -11.68 4.05
N THR A 96 0.09 -11.85 5.36
CA THR A 96 0.76 -10.95 6.30
C THR A 96 2.29 -11.02 6.15
N GLU A 97 2.85 -12.21 5.95
CA GLU A 97 4.28 -12.39 5.66
C GLU A 97 4.69 -11.67 4.36
N LEU A 98 3.89 -11.78 3.30
CA LEU A 98 4.11 -11.07 2.03
C LEU A 98 4.09 -9.55 2.21
N GLN A 99 3.15 -9.03 3.02
CA GLN A 99 3.06 -7.60 3.34
C GLN A 99 4.31 -7.11 4.09
N ILE A 100 4.74 -7.85 5.12
CA ILE A 100 5.92 -7.51 5.92
C ILE A 100 7.19 -7.52 5.07
N VAL A 101 7.41 -8.61 4.30
CA VAL A 101 8.58 -8.75 3.43
C VAL A 101 8.61 -7.63 2.39
N SER A 102 7.47 -7.32 1.78
CA SER A 102 7.38 -6.26 0.77
C SER A 102 7.64 -4.88 1.38
N LYS A 103 7.09 -4.58 2.56
CA LYS A 103 7.34 -3.32 3.26
C LYS A 103 8.82 -3.18 3.64
N HIS A 104 9.45 -4.26 4.12
CA HIS A 104 10.88 -4.27 4.44
C HIS A 104 11.75 -4.03 3.20
N LYS A 105 11.45 -4.70 2.07
CA LYS A 105 12.14 -4.48 0.79
C LYS A 105 12.00 -3.05 0.29
N ILE A 106 10.80 -2.47 0.38
CA ILE A 106 10.55 -1.07 0.00
C ILE A 106 11.42 -0.12 0.84
N ILE A 107 11.46 -0.30 2.16
CA ILE A 107 12.26 0.55 3.05
C ILE A 107 13.76 0.43 2.73
N SER A 108 14.26 -0.79 2.56
CA SER A 108 15.67 -1.03 2.19
C SER A 108 16.03 -0.37 0.86
N TYR A 109 15.17 -0.50 -0.16
CA TYR A 109 15.36 0.13 -1.46
C TYR A 109 15.37 1.66 -1.39
N MET A 110 14.47 2.25 -0.60
CA MET A 110 14.44 3.71 -0.38
C MET A 110 15.68 4.22 0.35
N PHE A 111 16.22 3.44 1.30
CA PHE A 111 17.46 3.80 1.98
C PHE A 111 18.68 3.80 1.03
N VAL A 112 18.76 2.80 0.14
CA VAL A 112 19.81 2.74 -0.90
C VAL A 112 19.66 3.91 -1.89
N LEU A 113 18.44 4.16 -2.38
CA LEU A 113 18.19 5.26 -3.32
C LEU A 113 18.57 6.62 -2.73
N ASN A 114 18.27 6.85 -1.45
CA ASN A 114 18.65 8.08 -0.75
C ASN A 114 20.17 8.25 -0.70
N ARG A 115 20.93 7.19 -0.34
CA ARG A 115 22.40 7.23 -0.36
C ARG A 115 22.96 7.55 -1.74
N SER A 116 22.40 6.97 -2.80
CA SER A 116 22.82 7.25 -4.17
C SER A 116 22.55 8.70 -4.57
N LEU A 117 21.40 9.27 -4.19
CA LEU A 117 21.07 10.68 -4.45
C LEU A 117 22.01 11.64 -3.72
N ILE A 118 22.29 11.39 -2.44
CA ILE A 118 23.25 12.20 -1.67
C ILE A 118 24.62 12.17 -2.35
N SER A 119 25.10 10.98 -2.74
CA SER A 119 26.40 10.82 -3.39
C SER A 119 26.52 11.53 -4.74
N ILE A 120 25.42 11.73 -5.46
CA ILE A 120 25.40 12.47 -6.73
C ILE A 120 25.41 13.99 -6.49
N ILE A 121 24.79 14.46 -5.40
CA ILE A 121 24.70 15.89 -5.07
C ILE A 121 25.99 16.40 -4.41
N THR A 122 26.74 15.53 -3.72
CA THR A 122 27.98 15.89 -3.01
C THR A 122 29.26 15.74 -3.85
N ASN A 123 29.19 15.29 -5.10
CA ASN A 123 30.30 15.27 -6.06
C ASN A 123 30.06 16.30 -7.16
#